data_AF-A0A2N0Z151-F1
#
_entry.id   AF-A0A2N0Z151-F1
#
_cell.length_a   1.000
_cell.length_b   1.000
_cell.length_c   1.000
_cell.angle_alpha   90.00
_cell.angle_beta   90.00
_cell.angle_gamma   90.00
#
_symmetry.space_group_name_H-M   'P 1'
#
loop_
_entity.id
_entity.type
_entity.pdbx_description
1 polymer ?
#
loop_
_entity_poly.entity_id
_entity_poly.type
_entity_poly.pdbx_seq_one_letter_code
_entity_poly.pdbx_strand_id
1 'polypeptide(L)'
;MKQSAKGSIKTFLLRKKVYITLSVLMITLFIGSYLTIDHFFPNEANSASSDLGEKVIITMPNGKKVYTYENLLVEEKGKLFYKGERNTIDLTGGVVIYKDWK
;
A
#
# COMPACT_ATOMS: atom_id res chain seq x y z
N MET A 1 58.09 -20.35 -23.53
CA MET A 1 57.17 -19.19 -23.31
C MET A 1 55.71 -19.39 -23.75
N LYS A 2 55.25 -20.59 -24.18
CA LYS A 2 53.88 -20.79 -24.70
C LYS A 2 52.79 -21.11 -23.64
N GLN A 3 53.16 -21.51 -22.43
CA GLN A 3 52.20 -21.88 -21.37
C GLN A 3 51.60 -20.68 -20.62
N SER A 4 52.32 -19.56 -20.51
CA SER A 4 51.89 -18.37 -19.75
C SER A 4 50.64 -17.69 -20.37
N ALA A 5 50.57 -17.61 -21.71
CA ALA A 5 49.42 -17.00 -22.41
C ALA A 5 48.12 -17.83 -22.31
N LYS A 6 48.21 -19.17 -22.27
CA LYS A 6 47.05 -20.07 -22.19
C LYS A 6 46.34 -20.00 -20.83
N GLY A 7 47.09 -19.78 -19.74
CA GLY A 7 46.53 -19.61 -18.40
C GLY A 7 45.72 -18.33 -18.25
N SER A 8 46.24 -17.22 -18.80
CA SER A 8 45.60 -15.89 -18.77
C SER A 8 44.27 -15.84 -19.53
N ILE A 9 44.19 -16.52 -20.68
CA ILE A 9 42.95 -16.57 -21.48
C ILE A 9 41.88 -17.44 -20.79
N LYS A 10 42.27 -18.54 -20.14
CA LYS A 10 41.34 -19.38 -19.38
C LYS A 10 40.74 -18.63 -18.20
N THR A 11 41.54 -17.88 -17.44
CA THR A 11 41.05 -17.10 -16.29
C THR A 11 40.16 -15.95 -16.71
N PHE A 12 40.45 -15.30 -17.85
CA PHE A 12 39.57 -14.29 -18.45
C PHE A 12 38.21 -14.85 -18.85
N LEU A 13 38.19 -15.99 -19.54
CA LEU A 13 36.95 -16.68 -19.93
C LEU A 13 36.15 -17.17 -18.71
N LEU A 14 36.82 -17.62 -17.65
CA LEU A 14 36.19 -18.06 -16.41
C LEU A 14 35.51 -16.88 -15.69
N ARG A 15 36.20 -15.74 -15.57
CA ARG A 15 35.62 -14.51 -14.98
C ARG A 15 34.40 -14.04 -15.77
N LYS A 16 34.47 -14.04 -17.10
CA LYS A 16 33.33 -13.66 -17.95
C LYS A 16 32.11 -14.57 -17.72
N LYS A 17 32.32 -15.89 -17.58
CA LYS A 17 31.24 -16.82 -17.23
C LYS A 17 30.64 -16.52 -15.86
N VAL A 18 31.48 -16.28 -14.85
CA VAL A 18 31.04 -15.92 -13.49
C VAL A 18 30.17 -14.65 -13.48
N TYR A 19 30.60 -13.60 -14.20
CA TYR A 19 29.82 -12.36 -14.32
C TYR A 19 28.46 -12.58 -15.01
N ILE A 20 28.42 -13.41 -16.05
CA ILE A 20 27.15 -13.73 -16.74
C ILE A 20 26.21 -14.48 -15.79
N THR A 21 26.69 -15.50 -15.06
CA THR A 21 25.86 -16.21 -14.08
C THR A 21 25.38 -15.30 -12.95
N LEU A 22 26.21 -14.39 -12.46
CA LEU A 22 25.83 -13.45 -11.40
C LEU A 22 24.77 -12.46 -11.88
N SER A 23 24.88 -11.99 -13.13
CA SER A 23 23.89 -11.10 -13.75
C SER A 23 22.54 -11.79 -13.91
N VAL A 24 22.51 -13.04 -14.39
CA VAL A 24 21.29 -13.83 -14.51
C VAL A 24 20.64 -14.09 -13.13
N LEU A 25 21.45 -14.36 -12.11
CA LEU A 25 20.96 -14.51 -10.73
C LEU A 25 20.33 -13.23 -10.19
N MET A 26 20.95 -12.07 -10.43
CA MET A 26 20.38 -10.78 -10.03
C MET A 26 19.04 -10.52 -10.74
N ILE A 27 18.98 -10.70 -12.06
CA ILE A 27 17.76 -10.45 -12.84
C ILE A 27 16.61 -11.35 -12.36
N THR A 28 16.89 -12.63 -12.09
CA THR A 28 15.87 -13.57 -11.59
C THR A 28 15.38 -13.18 -10.19
N LEU A 29 16.25 -12.70 -9.30
CA LEU A 29 15.85 -12.17 -8.01
C LEU A 29 14.98 -10.91 -8.14
N PHE A 30 15.29 -10.00 -9.05
CA PHE A 30 14.49 -8.80 -9.28
C PHE A 30 13.10 -9.10 -9.87
N ILE A 31 13.01 -10.03 -10.81
CA ILE A 31 11.72 -10.41 -11.40
C ILE A 31 10.88 -11.17 -10.37
N GLY A 32 11.49 -12.12 -9.64
CA GLY A 32 10.81 -12.88 -8.60
C GLY A 32 10.31 -12.00 -7.45
N SER A 33 11.10 -11.01 -7.03
CA SER A 33 10.66 -10.05 -6.01
C SER A 33 9.53 -9.16 -6.55
N TYR A 34 9.65 -8.64 -7.78
CA TYR A 34 8.59 -7.82 -8.38
C TYR A 34 7.23 -8.53 -8.42
N LEU A 35 7.19 -9.81 -8.80
CA LEU A 35 5.96 -10.59 -8.87
C LEU A 35 5.36 -10.96 -7.51
N THR A 36 6.17 -10.93 -6.44
CA THR A 36 5.73 -11.36 -5.09
C THR A 36 5.39 -10.20 -4.16
N ILE A 37 5.71 -8.95 -4.54
CA ILE A 37 5.41 -7.76 -3.74
C ILE A 37 3.92 -7.67 -3.40
N ASP A 38 3.02 -7.88 -4.36
CA ASP A 38 1.57 -7.76 -4.10
C ASP A 38 1.01 -8.82 -3.14
N HIS A 39 1.66 -9.99 -3.05
CA HIS A 39 1.23 -11.06 -2.14
C HIS A 39 1.68 -10.81 -0.69
N PHE A 40 2.89 -10.29 -0.49
CA PHE A 40 3.44 -10.01 0.83
C PHE A 40 3.10 -8.61 1.34
N PHE A 41 2.88 -7.66 0.44
CA PHE A 41 2.46 -6.30 0.71
C PHE A 41 1.16 -6.03 -0.04
N PRO A 42 0.04 -6.65 0.37
CA PRO A 42 -1.26 -6.29 -0.19
C PRO A 42 -1.43 -4.79 -0.01
N ASN A 43 -1.63 -4.07 -1.12
CA ASN A 43 -1.94 -2.64 -1.10
C ASN A 43 -3.27 -2.47 -0.33
N GLU A 44 -3.18 -2.21 0.98
CA GLU A 44 -4.34 -2.03 1.88
C GLU A 44 -5.30 -0.94 1.35
N ALA A 45 -4.78 -0.03 0.52
CA ALA A 45 -5.53 1.00 -0.21
C ALA A 45 -6.71 0.47 -1.05
N ASN A 46 -6.64 -0.78 -1.54
CA ASN A 46 -7.74 -1.38 -2.31
C ASN A 46 -8.67 -2.26 -1.46
N SER A 47 -8.30 -2.60 -0.23
CA SER A 47 -9.15 -3.38 0.68
C SER A 47 -10.04 -2.48 1.56
N ALA A 48 -9.52 -1.31 1.93
CA ALA A 48 -10.22 -0.34 2.78
C ALA A 48 -11.43 0.33 2.09
N SER A 49 -11.57 0.20 0.77
CA SER A 49 -12.68 0.78 0.01
C SER A 49 -13.91 -0.14 -0.08
N SER A 50 -13.78 -1.42 0.27
CA SER A 50 -14.82 -2.42 -0.03
C SER A 50 -16.03 -2.38 0.92
N ASP A 51 -15.92 -1.74 2.08
CA ASP A 51 -17.01 -1.68 3.07
C ASP A 51 -17.04 -0.37 3.86
N LEU A 52 -16.97 0.77 3.15
CA LEU A 52 -17.10 2.08 3.81
C LEU A 52 -18.56 2.44 4.12
N GLY A 53 -19.52 1.78 3.48
CA GLY A 53 -20.95 2.10 3.60
C GLY A 53 -21.36 3.34 2.78
N GLU A 54 -22.53 3.90 3.08
CA GLU A 54 -23.06 5.05 2.34
C GLU A 54 -22.30 6.35 2.63
N LYS A 55 -22.32 7.26 1.65
CA LYS A 55 -21.77 8.62 1.79
C LYS A 55 -22.69 9.48 2.66
N VAL A 56 -22.12 10.07 3.70
CA VAL A 56 -22.86 10.88 4.68
C VAL A 56 -22.20 12.23 4.92
N ILE A 57 -23.04 13.24 5.17
CA ILE A 57 -22.61 14.58 5.54
C ILE A 57 -23.09 14.85 6.97
N ILE A 58 -22.17 15.04 7.90
CA ILE A 58 -22.50 15.47 9.26
C ILE A 58 -22.44 16.99 9.32
N THR A 59 -23.56 17.62 9.70
CA THR A 59 -23.63 19.06 9.96
C THR A 59 -23.52 19.30 11.46
N MET A 60 -22.41 19.88 11.90
CA MET A 60 -22.15 20.20 13.30
C MET A 60 -22.98 21.42 13.75
N PRO A 61 -23.24 21.60 15.06
CA PRO A 61 -23.99 22.74 15.59
C PRO A 61 -23.40 24.11 15.23
N ASN A 62 -22.10 24.18 14.99
CA ASN A 62 -21.40 25.39 14.55
C ASN A 62 -21.49 25.64 13.03
N GLY A 63 -22.28 24.85 12.30
CA GLY A 63 -22.44 24.93 10.85
C GLY A 63 -21.32 24.26 10.04
N LYS A 64 -20.27 23.72 10.69
CA LYS A 64 -19.20 22.99 9.99
C LYS A 64 -19.74 21.66 9.44
N LYS A 65 -19.33 21.31 8.23
CA LYS A 65 -19.69 20.05 7.58
C LYS A 65 -18.54 19.07 7.58
N VAL A 66 -18.83 17.81 7.85
CA VAL A 66 -17.88 16.69 7.78
C VAL A 66 -18.42 15.70 6.74
N TYR A 67 -17.60 15.39 5.74
CA TYR A 67 -17.92 14.44 4.68
C TYR A 67 -17.21 13.13 5.00
N THR A 68 -17.96 12.06 5.17
CA THR A 68 -17.40 10.76 5.54
C THR A 68 -18.34 9.62 5.12
N TYR A 69 -18.02 8.39 5.50
CA TYR A 69 -18.85 7.23 5.21
C TYR A 69 -19.48 6.66 6.48
N GLU A 70 -20.62 6.02 6.31
CA GLU A 70 -21.44 5.46 7.39
C GLU A 70 -20.65 4.51 8.30
N ASN A 71 -19.86 3.60 7.75
CA ASN A 71 -19.14 2.60 8.54
C ASN A 71 -17.94 3.19 9.31
N LEU A 72 -17.58 4.45 9.03
CA LEU A 72 -16.59 5.19 9.81
C LEU A 72 -17.23 5.93 10.98
N LEU A 73 -18.56 5.89 11.12
CA LEU A 73 -19.29 6.46 12.25
C LEU A 73 -19.59 5.39 13.29
N VAL A 74 -19.22 5.67 14.55
CA VAL A 74 -19.45 4.76 15.68
C VAL A 74 -20.16 5.53 16.79
N GLU A 75 -21.27 4.98 17.26
CA GLU A 75 -21.97 5.49 18.44
C GLU A 75 -21.50 4.75 19.69
N GLU A 76 -20.90 5.49 20.63
CA GLU A 76 -20.47 4.94 21.91
C GLU A 76 -21.03 5.79 23.04
N LYS A 77 -21.81 5.17 23.94
CA LYS A 77 -22.37 5.84 25.14
C LYS A 77 -23.17 7.12 24.79
N GLY A 78 -23.94 7.08 23.70
CA GLY A 78 -24.74 8.20 23.20
C GLY A 78 -23.93 9.34 22.56
N LYS A 79 -22.64 9.12 22.28
CA LYS A 79 -21.77 10.03 21.56
C LYS A 79 -21.45 9.48 20.18
N LEU A 80 -21.45 10.35 19.18
CA LEU A 80 -21.14 10.00 17.80
C LEU A 80 -19.67 10.32 17.53
N PHE A 81 -18.92 9.34 17.05
CA PHE A 81 -17.52 9.51 16.68
C PHE A 81 -17.29 9.13 15.23
N TYR A 82 -16.47 9.90 14.54
CA TYR A 82 -15.78 9.41 13.35
C TYR A 82 -14.51 8.67 13.77
N LYS A 83 -14.31 7.45 13.26
CA LYS A 83 -13.10 6.65 13.46
C LYS A 83 -12.50 6.28 12.11
N GLY A 84 -11.57 7.10 11.64
CA GLY A 84 -10.70 6.74 10.54
C GLY A 84 -9.50 5.91 11.02
N GLU A 85 -8.72 5.37 10.08
CA GLU A 85 -7.56 4.52 10.34
C GLU A 85 -6.57 5.10 11.38
N ARG A 86 -6.39 6.42 11.38
CA ARG A 86 -5.42 7.12 12.23
C ARG A 86 -6.01 8.13 13.19
N ASN A 87 -7.27 8.53 12.98
CA ASN A 87 -7.86 9.68 13.65
C ASN A 87 -9.26 9.35 14.16
N THR A 88 -9.53 9.75 15.40
CA THR A 88 -10.89 9.77 15.97
C THR A 88 -11.34 11.21 16.14
N ILE A 89 -12.55 11.54 15.71
CA ILE A 89 -13.13 12.88 15.83
C ILE A 89 -14.49 12.77 16.52
N ASP A 90 -14.71 13.58 17.55
CA ASP A 90 -16.02 13.69 18.19
C ASP A 90 -16.98 14.51 17.30
N LEU A 91 -18.08 13.87 16.91
CA LEU A 91 -19.14 14.42 16.07
C LEU A 91 -20.47 14.52 16.84
N THR A 92 -20.44 14.44 18.17
CA THR A 92 -21.63 14.50 19.01
C THR A 92 -22.39 15.80 18.82
N GLY A 93 -23.72 15.69 18.70
CA GLY A 93 -24.62 16.82 18.43
C GLY A 93 -24.67 17.24 16.96
N GLY A 94 -23.91 16.59 16.08
CA GLY A 94 -24.05 16.76 14.63
C GLY A 94 -25.28 16.04 14.08
N VAL A 95 -25.86 16.59 13.01
CA VAL A 95 -26.96 15.95 12.26
C VAL A 95 -26.39 15.21 11.06
N VAL A 96 -26.65 13.91 10.98
CA VAL A 96 -26.20 13.05 9.87
C VAL A 96 -27.22 13.12 8.72
N ILE A 97 -26.73 13.42 7.52
CA ILE A 97 -27.54 13.54 6.30
C ILE A 97 -26.95 12.61 5.23
N TYR A 98 -27.74 11.62 4.81
CA TYR A 98 -27.41 10.72 3.71
C TYR A 98 -27.67 11.42 2.38
N LYS A 99 -26.61 11.62 1.59
CA LYS A 99 -26.68 12.24 0.26
C LYS A 99 -25.56 11.75 -0.62
N ASP A 100 -25.90 11.49 -1.89
CA ASP A 100 -24.90 11.40 -2.94
C ASP A 100 -24.19 12.75 -3.10
N TRP A 101 -22.88 12.74 -2.87
CA TRP A 101 -22.03 13.91 -3.12
C TRP A 101 -21.90 14.09 -4.62
N LYS A 102 -22.26 15.27 -5.13
CA LYS A 102 -22.13 15.66 -6.53
C LYS A 102 -20.82 16.40 -6.77
#